data_AF-A0A2V0PH69-F1
#
_entry.id   AF-A0A2V0PH69-F1
#
_cell.length_a   1.000
_cell.length_b   1.000
_cell.length_c   1.000
_cell.angle_alpha   90.00
_cell.angle_beta   90.00
_cell.angle_gamma   90.00
#
_symmetry.space_group_name_H-M   'P 1'
#
loop_
_entity.id
_entity.type
_entity.pdbx_description
1 polymer ?
#
loop_
_entity_poly.entity_id
_entity_poly.type
_entity_poly.pdbx_seq_one_letter_code
_entity_poly.pdbx_strand_id
1 'polypeptide(L)'
;MAQGPTASAVDYNFADTTAEEGAVAGAARPGARKQRCFADAAACPTTAAEVAEWVAFMQGAGVGAVVSLLSPDEVATYEAPGVEAAMRGAFGADGYARFNAKDAGAASPAAILDAIDALVASKAKVVVHCWGGGGRTGLIQAAWLARARGLPPADAAAAVVQHAKAAGVPRRVDVAALEAFLAEAGAAKA
;
A
#
# COMPACT_ATOMS: atom_id res chain seq x y z
N MET A 1 21.34 -12.01 -1.84
CA MET A 1 21.60 -11.12 -2.99
C MET A 1 20.70 -9.90 -2.87
N ALA A 2 21.27 -8.70 -2.74
CA ALA A 2 20.48 -7.47 -2.71
C ALA A 2 19.82 -7.28 -4.09
N GLN A 3 18.50 -7.35 -4.14
CA GLN A 3 17.74 -7.20 -5.38
C GLN A 3 17.87 -5.75 -5.85
N GLY A 4 18.46 -5.55 -7.04
CA GLY A 4 18.63 -4.24 -7.64
C GLY A 4 17.30 -3.48 -7.88
N PRO A 5 17.36 -2.17 -8.16
CA PRO A 5 16.18 -1.33 -8.29
C PRO A 5 15.34 -1.80 -9.48
N THR A 6 14.17 -2.33 -9.18
CA THR A 6 13.13 -2.60 -10.18
C THR A 6 12.43 -1.27 -10.42
N ALA A 7 12.74 -0.57 -11.52
CA ALA A 7 12.05 0.66 -11.86
C ALA A 7 10.58 0.35 -12.23
N SER A 8 9.63 1.11 -11.69
CA SER A 8 8.26 1.12 -12.20
C SER A 8 8.20 2.01 -13.44
N ALA A 9 7.37 1.67 -14.41
CA ALA A 9 7.12 2.51 -15.58
C ALA A 9 6.10 3.64 -15.29
N VAL A 10 5.48 3.63 -14.10
CA VAL A 10 4.39 4.52 -13.71
C VAL A 10 4.78 5.30 -12.45
N ASP A 11 4.36 6.57 -12.40
CA ASP A 11 4.60 7.41 -11.24
C ASP A 11 4.03 6.77 -9.96
N TYR A 12 4.84 6.78 -8.91
CA TYR A 12 4.60 6.19 -7.60
C TYR A 12 4.26 4.71 -7.63
N ASN A 13 4.60 3.99 -8.71
CA ASN A 13 4.24 2.59 -8.86
C ASN A 13 2.73 2.36 -8.64
N PHE A 14 1.90 3.35 -9.02
CA PHE A 14 0.47 3.38 -8.75
C PHE A 14 -0.32 2.53 -9.75
N ALA A 15 -1.17 1.63 -9.25
CA ALA A 15 -2.18 0.94 -10.05
C ALA A 15 -3.27 0.35 -9.17
N ASP A 16 -4.42 0.11 -9.79
CA ASP A 16 -5.55 -0.59 -9.17
C ASP A 16 -5.17 -2.06 -8.86
N THR A 17 -5.99 -2.72 -8.04
CA THR A 17 -5.74 -4.12 -7.64
C THR A 17 -5.93 -5.08 -8.80
N THR A 18 -7.01 -4.92 -9.55
CA THR A 18 -7.28 -5.57 -10.83
C THR A 18 -8.03 -4.59 -11.74
N ALA A 19 -8.29 -4.98 -13.00
CA ALA A 19 -9.07 -4.14 -13.91
C ALA A 19 -10.54 -4.03 -13.47
N GLU A 20 -11.08 -5.08 -12.84
CA GLU A 20 -12.45 -5.15 -12.34
C GLU A 20 -12.62 -4.53 -10.94
N GLU A 21 -11.56 -4.53 -10.11
CA GLU A 21 -11.57 -3.99 -8.75
C GLU A 21 -10.77 -2.70 -8.61
N GLY A 22 -11.38 -1.58 -9.01
CA GLY A 22 -10.79 -0.24 -8.89
C GLY A 22 -10.93 0.42 -7.51
N ALA A 23 -11.61 -0.22 -6.56
CA ALA A 23 -11.87 0.36 -5.22
C ALA A 23 -10.61 0.41 -4.33
N VAL A 24 -9.66 -0.50 -4.56
CA VAL A 24 -8.37 -0.51 -3.87
C VAL A 24 -7.24 -0.39 -4.90
N ALA A 25 -6.38 0.58 -4.69
CA ALA A 25 -5.15 0.77 -5.46
C ALA A 25 -3.92 0.52 -4.58
N GLY A 26 -2.80 0.22 -5.23
CA GLY A 26 -1.50 0.03 -4.61
C GLY A 26 -0.52 1.09 -5.10
N ALA A 27 0.34 1.58 -4.22
CA ALA A 27 1.38 2.55 -4.58
C ALA A 27 2.67 2.38 -3.76
N ALA A 28 3.73 3.03 -4.21
CA ALA A 28 4.90 3.36 -3.40
C ALA A 28 4.65 4.59 -2.54
N ARG A 29 5.53 4.81 -1.55
CA ARG A 29 5.41 5.89 -0.57
C ARG A 29 5.47 7.29 -1.19
N PRO A 30 5.02 8.33 -0.48
CA PRO A 30 5.31 9.72 -0.83
C PRO A 30 6.81 9.97 -1.02
N GLY A 31 7.17 10.75 -2.05
CA GLY A 31 8.54 10.91 -2.53
C GLY A 31 9.00 9.87 -3.57
N ALA A 32 8.39 8.69 -3.65
CA ALA A 32 8.85 7.60 -4.54
C ALA A 32 8.40 7.70 -6.01
N ARG A 33 8.41 8.89 -6.61
CA ARG A 33 7.79 9.15 -7.92
C ARG A 33 8.26 8.21 -9.03
N LYS A 34 9.55 8.20 -9.37
CA LYS A 34 10.11 7.31 -10.40
C LYS A 34 11.05 6.23 -9.85
N GLN A 35 11.20 6.16 -8.53
CA GLN A 35 12.19 5.30 -7.88
C GLN A 35 11.53 4.41 -6.82
N ARG A 36 11.77 3.10 -6.89
CA ARG A 36 11.18 2.11 -5.98
C ARG A 36 11.89 2.02 -4.63
N CYS A 37 13.16 2.40 -4.58
CA CYS A 37 14.04 2.25 -3.42
C CYS A 37 14.94 3.48 -3.33
N PHE A 38 14.79 4.26 -2.27
CA PHE A 38 15.76 5.29 -1.93
C PHE A 38 16.97 4.67 -1.24
N ALA A 39 18.15 5.20 -1.60
CA ALA A 39 19.36 5.10 -0.79
C ALA A 39 19.13 5.75 0.59
N ASP A 40 20.00 5.42 1.55
CA ASP A 40 19.91 5.71 2.99
C ASP A 40 19.02 6.92 3.32
N ALA A 41 17.78 6.64 3.76
CA ALA A 41 16.77 7.64 4.01
C ALA A 41 17.16 8.59 5.16
N ALA A 42 18.18 8.25 5.94
CA ALA A 42 18.80 9.13 6.92
C ALA A 42 19.65 10.25 6.28
N ALA A 43 20.18 10.05 5.06
CA ALA A 43 21.05 11.00 4.38
C ALA A 43 20.29 12.03 3.53
N CYS A 44 19.03 11.75 3.16
CA CYS A 44 18.18 12.65 2.39
C CYS A 44 16.72 12.41 2.76
N PRO A 45 16.19 13.13 3.77
CA PRO A 45 14.81 12.97 4.19
C PRO A 45 13.86 13.42 3.08
N THR A 46 12.68 12.82 3.02
CA THR A 46 11.65 13.21 2.05
C THR A 46 10.99 14.51 2.49
N THR A 47 10.97 15.48 1.59
CA THR A 47 10.52 16.85 1.86
C THR A 47 9.00 16.95 1.92
N ALA A 48 8.48 18.00 2.57
CA ALA A 48 7.05 18.28 2.58
C ALA A 48 6.48 18.52 1.16
N ALA A 49 7.29 19.07 0.25
CA ALA A 49 6.89 19.30 -1.15
C ALA A 49 6.68 17.98 -1.90
N GLU A 50 7.56 17.00 -1.72
CA GLU A 50 7.42 15.66 -2.32
C GLU A 50 6.22 14.90 -1.76
N VAL A 51 5.89 15.11 -0.48
CA VAL A 51 4.67 14.57 0.12
C VAL A 51 3.43 15.21 -0.49
N ALA A 52 3.42 16.54 -0.63
CA ALA A 52 2.31 17.27 -1.24
C ALA A 52 2.09 16.88 -2.70
N GLU A 53 3.17 16.66 -3.46
CA GLU A 53 3.09 16.17 -4.84
C GLU A 53 2.42 14.79 -4.92
N TRP A 54 2.81 13.86 -4.04
CA TRP A 54 2.18 12.54 -3.97
C TRP A 54 0.69 12.64 -3.61
N VAL A 55 0.33 13.50 -2.65
CA VAL A 55 -1.06 13.73 -2.25
C VAL A 55 -1.88 14.23 -3.44
N ALA A 56 -1.38 15.23 -4.16
CA ALA A 56 -2.06 15.80 -5.32
C ALA A 56 -2.25 14.74 -6.42
N PHE A 57 -1.25 13.89 -6.66
CA PHE A 57 -1.37 12.77 -7.59
C PHE A 57 -2.48 11.80 -7.18
N MET A 58 -2.52 11.39 -5.90
CA MET A 58 -3.52 10.44 -5.41
C MET A 58 -4.94 11.00 -5.48
N GLN A 59 -5.13 12.25 -5.07
CA GLN A 59 -6.42 12.94 -5.18
C GLN A 59 -6.86 13.08 -6.65
N GLY A 60 -5.93 13.41 -7.55
CA GLY A 60 -6.19 13.44 -8.99
C GLY A 60 -6.57 12.08 -9.58
N ALA A 61 -6.08 10.99 -9.00
CA ALA A 61 -6.48 9.61 -9.33
C ALA A 61 -7.79 9.15 -8.62
N GLY A 62 -8.48 10.08 -7.94
CA GLY A 62 -9.75 9.83 -7.25
C GLY A 62 -9.62 9.11 -5.91
N VAL A 63 -8.42 9.00 -5.35
CA VAL A 63 -8.21 8.39 -4.02
C VAL A 63 -8.80 9.28 -2.94
N GLY A 64 -9.67 8.72 -2.10
CA GLY A 64 -10.29 9.40 -0.97
C GLY A 64 -9.72 8.98 0.40
N ALA A 65 -8.93 7.92 0.46
CA ALA A 65 -8.26 7.48 1.70
C ALA A 65 -6.95 6.73 1.46
N VAL A 66 -6.11 6.73 2.49
CA VAL A 66 -4.76 6.16 2.47
C VAL A 66 -4.56 5.17 3.61
N VAL A 67 -4.10 3.97 3.26
CA VAL A 67 -3.60 2.96 4.21
C VAL A 67 -2.08 2.84 4.04
N SER A 68 -1.34 3.33 5.03
CA SER A 68 0.11 3.27 5.08
C SER A 68 0.59 2.01 5.80
N LEU A 69 1.51 1.27 5.17
CA LEU A 69 2.15 0.07 5.73
C LEU A 69 3.54 0.35 6.31
N LEU A 70 3.86 1.63 6.56
CA LEU A 70 5.19 2.08 6.97
C LEU A 70 5.45 1.84 8.46
N SER A 71 6.66 1.40 8.79
CA SER A 71 7.14 1.33 10.18
C SER A 71 7.43 2.72 10.76
N PRO A 72 7.55 2.86 12.09
CA PRO A 72 7.96 4.13 12.72
C PRO A 72 9.27 4.69 12.15
N ASP A 73 10.28 3.84 11.96
CA ASP A 73 11.56 4.27 11.37
C ASP A 73 11.39 4.77 9.93
N GLU A 74 10.52 4.14 9.14
CA GLU A 74 10.23 4.59 7.77
C GLU A 74 9.51 5.97 7.78
N VAL A 75 8.64 6.20 8.77
CA VAL A 75 7.95 7.50 8.96
C VAL A 75 8.91 8.59 9.46
N ALA A 76 9.93 8.25 10.23
CA ALA A 76 10.92 9.20 10.75
C ALA A 76 11.81 9.81 9.65
N THR A 77 11.77 9.28 8.43
CA THR A 77 12.55 9.77 7.27
C THR A 77 11.94 10.98 6.56
N TYR A 78 10.79 11.47 7.02
CA TYR A 78 10.10 12.62 6.42
C TYR A 78 10.38 13.88 7.21
N GLU A 79 10.65 14.98 6.50
CA GLU A 79 10.80 16.29 7.11
C GLU A 79 9.49 16.76 7.77
N ALA A 80 9.62 17.71 8.71
CA ALA A 80 8.47 18.34 9.35
C ALA A 80 7.51 18.95 8.29
N PRO A 81 6.18 18.81 8.47
CA PRO A 81 5.47 18.34 9.66
C PRO A 81 5.35 16.80 9.77
N GLY A 82 6.00 16.05 8.87
CA GLY A 82 5.94 14.61 8.80
C GLY A 82 4.80 14.10 7.92
N VAL A 83 4.95 12.88 7.40
CA VAL A 83 3.99 12.27 6.46
C VAL A 83 2.62 12.06 7.10
N GLU A 84 2.52 11.69 8.37
CA GLU A 84 1.23 11.42 9.02
C GLU A 84 0.38 12.68 9.14
N ALA A 85 0.99 13.81 9.53
CA ALA A 85 0.31 15.09 9.60
C ALA A 85 -0.18 15.55 8.23
N ALA A 86 0.66 15.39 7.20
CA ALA A 86 0.28 15.70 5.82
C ALA A 86 -0.88 14.84 5.32
N MET A 87 -0.86 13.52 5.57
CA MET A 87 -1.96 12.62 5.16
C MET A 87 -3.27 12.96 5.87
N ARG A 88 -3.23 13.20 7.19
CA ARG A 88 -4.43 13.61 7.95
C ARG A 88 -4.97 14.96 7.51
N GLY A 89 -4.10 15.91 7.14
CA GLY A 89 -4.51 17.20 6.59
C GLY A 89 -5.19 17.07 5.22
N ALA A 90 -4.72 16.15 4.38
CA ALA A 90 -5.20 15.99 3.00
C ALA A 90 -6.44 15.08 2.86
N PHE A 91 -6.52 14.00 3.63
CA PHE A 91 -7.58 12.99 3.54
C PHE A 91 -8.54 12.99 4.75
N GLY A 92 -8.25 13.81 5.76
CA GLY A 92 -8.98 13.85 7.03
C GLY A 92 -8.50 12.77 8.01
N ALA A 93 -8.90 12.92 9.28
CA ALA A 93 -8.52 11.97 10.33
C ALA A 93 -9.02 10.54 10.05
N ASP A 94 -10.22 10.43 9.46
CA ASP A 94 -10.86 9.16 9.11
C ASP A 94 -10.47 8.65 7.72
N GLY A 95 -9.70 9.43 6.94
CA GLY A 95 -9.20 9.04 5.62
C GLY A 95 -7.75 8.53 5.65
N TYR A 96 -7.16 8.40 6.84
CA TYR A 96 -5.78 7.92 7.00
C TYR A 96 -5.66 6.88 8.10
N ALA A 97 -5.17 5.69 7.74
CA ALA A 97 -4.78 4.64 8.68
C ALA A 97 -3.33 4.20 8.44
N ARG A 98 -2.60 3.92 9.52
CA ARG A 98 -1.23 3.39 9.45
C ARG A 98 -1.12 2.09 10.23
N PHE A 99 -0.49 1.10 9.60
CA PHE A 99 -0.18 -0.19 10.18
C PHE A 99 1.30 -0.50 9.95
N ASN A 100 2.01 -0.87 11.01
CA ASN A 100 3.39 -1.32 10.86
C ASN A 100 3.42 -2.76 10.32
N ALA A 101 3.50 -2.91 8.99
CA ALA A 101 3.58 -4.22 8.35
C ALA A 101 5.04 -4.65 8.03
N LYS A 102 6.04 -3.90 8.49
CA LYS A 102 7.46 -4.27 8.36
C LYS A 102 7.86 -5.25 9.47
N ASP A 103 7.36 -5.01 10.67
CA ASP A 103 7.72 -5.77 11.86
C ASP A 103 6.68 -6.86 12.12
N ALA A 104 7.14 -8.11 12.25
CA ALA A 104 6.26 -9.26 12.44
C ALA A 104 5.40 -9.09 13.71
N GLY A 105 4.08 -9.28 13.58
CA GLY A 105 3.13 -9.15 14.68
C GLY A 105 2.81 -7.71 15.12
N ALA A 106 3.42 -6.68 14.51
CA ALA A 106 3.16 -5.29 14.88
C ALA A 106 1.82 -4.73 14.36
N ALA A 107 1.15 -5.46 13.46
CA ALA A 107 -0.19 -5.15 12.99
C ALA A 107 -0.97 -6.45 12.76
N SER A 108 -2.24 -6.47 13.19
CA SER A 108 -3.14 -7.58 12.94
C SER A 108 -3.57 -7.60 11.45
N PRO A 109 -3.46 -8.73 10.76
CA PRO A 109 -4.00 -8.90 9.41
C PRO A 109 -5.49 -8.57 9.29
N ALA A 110 -6.30 -8.97 10.28
CA ALA A 110 -7.73 -8.65 10.32
C ALA A 110 -7.96 -7.14 10.39
N ALA A 111 -7.25 -6.45 11.29
CA ALA A 111 -7.40 -5.01 11.48
C ALA A 111 -7.05 -4.21 10.20
N ILE A 112 -6.05 -4.66 9.44
CA ILE A 112 -5.70 -4.04 8.15
C ILE A 112 -6.85 -4.18 7.15
N LEU A 113 -7.36 -5.41 6.98
CA LEU A 113 -8.44 -5.67 6.03
C LEU A 113 -9.75 -4.98 6.43
N ASP A 114 -10.08 -4.97 7.71
CA ASP A 114 -11.28 -4.29 8.23
C ASP A 114 -11.21 -2.77 8.03
N ALA A 115 -10.03 -2.17 8.24
CA ALA A 115 -9.83 -0.76 7.95
C ALA A 115 -9.99 -0.46 6.45
N ILE A 116 -9.45 -1.30 5.56
CA ILE A 116 -9.63 -1.13 4.12
C ILE A 116 -11.10 -1.21 3.74
N ASP A 117 -11.84 -2.20 4.23
CA ASP A 117 -13.26 -2.37 3.92
C ASP A 117 -14.10 -1.17 4.41
N ALA A 118 -13.84 -0.68 5.63
CA ALA A 118 -14.51 0.52 6.16
C ALA A 118 -14.22 1.78 5.33
N LEU A 119 -12.99 1.93 4.85
CA LEU A 119 -12.59 3.05 4.01
C LEU A 119 -13.17 2.94 2.60
N VAL A 120 -13.20 1.74 2.00
CA VAL A 120 -13.82 1.50 0.69
C VAL A 120 -15.32 1.84 0.74
N ALA A 121 -16.01 1.43 1.80
CA ALA A 121 -17.43 1.73 1.99
C ALA A 121 -17.75 3.22 2.10
N SER A 122 -16.81 4.04 2.60
CA SER A 122 -17.03 5.46 2.89
C SER A 122 -16.39 6.44 1.92
N LYS A 123 -15.29 6.06 1.24
CA LYS A 123 -14.45 6.96 0.43
C LYS A 123 -14.31 6.53 -1.03
N ALA A 124 -14.98 5.44 -1.43
CA ALA A 124 -15.02 4.86 -2.77
C ALA A 124 -13.69 4.32 -3.33
N LYS A 125 -12.57 5.00 -3.09
CA LYS A 125 -11.24 4.54 -3.52
C LYS A 125 -10.17 4.74 -2.45
N VAL A 126 -9.47 3.65 -2.12
CA VAL A 126 -8.42 3.59 -1.10
C VAL A 126 -7.10 3.24 -1.76
N VAL A 127 -6.02 3.94 -1.40
CA VAL A 127 -4.67 3.53 -1.78
C VAL A 127 -3.96 2.87 -0.60
N VAL A 128 -3.39 1.70 -0.84
CA VAL A 128 -2.49 1.00 0.09
C VAL A 128 -1.06 1.22 -0.38
N HIS A 129 -0.19 1.71 0.48
CA HIS A 129 1.22 1.87 0.13
C HIS A 129 2.15 1.29 1.18
N CYS A 130 3.31 0.80 0.74
CA CYS A 130 4.45 0.50 1.60
C CYS A 130 5.63 1.38 1.19
N TRP A 131 6.86 0.97 1.46
CA TRP A 131 8.03 1.70 0.98
C TRP A 131 8.09 1.77 -0.55
N GLY A 132 8.24 0.62 -1.23
CA GLY A 132 8.40 0.55 -2.69
C GLY A 132 7.15 0.14 -3.48
N GLY A 133 6.00 -0.04 -2.81
CA GLY A 133 4.75 -0.45 -3.46
C GLY A 133 4.76 -1.86 -4.07
N GLY A 134 5.65 -2.74 -3.61
CA GLY A 134 5.91 -4.03 -4.26
C GLY A 134 5.41 -5.23 -3.49
N GLY A 135 6.11 -5.57 -2.39
CA GLY A 135 5.86 -6.77 -1.59
C GLY A 135 4.65 -6.61 -0.68
N ARG A 136 4.79 -5.85 0.42
CA ARG A 136 3.70 -5.58 1.38
C ARG A 136 2.42 -5.10 0.70
N THR A 137 2.53 -4.17 -0.26
CA THR A 137 1.38 -3.69 -1.03
C THR A 137 0.70 -4.79 -1.83
N GLY A 138 1.47 -5.61 -2.57
CA GLY A 138 0.92 -6.73 -3.34
C GLY A 138 0.23 -7.76 -2.44
N LEU A 139 0.83 -8.07 -1.28
CA LEU A 139 0.25 -8.98 -0.29
C LEU A 139 -1.12 -8.49 0.19
N ILE A 140 -1.22 -7.22 0.59
CA ILE A 140 -2.48 -6.64 1.07
C ILE A 140 -3.52 -6.53 -0.05
N GLN A 141 -3.13 -6.16 -1.27
CA GLN A 141 -4.01 -6.16 -2.43
C GLN A 141 -4.60 -7.54 -2.70
N ALA A 142 -3.76 -8.59 -2.69
CA ALA A 142 -4.21 -9.96 -2.91
C ALA A 142 -5.08 -10.48 -1.75
N ALA A 143 -4.75 -10.15 -0.51
CA ALA A 143 -5.54 -10.54 0.67
C ALA A 143 -6.93 -9.89 0.64
N TRP A 144 -6.99 -8.59 0.34
CA TRP A 144 -8.25 -7.88 0.17
C TRP A 144 -9.07 -8.46 -0.97
N LEU A 145 -8.47 -8.72 -2.14
CA LEU A 145 -9.15 -9.31 -3.29
C LEU A 145 -9.71 -10.70 -2.97
N ALA A 146 -8.92 -11.56 -2.31
CA ALA A 146 -9.35 -12.88 -1.86
C ALA A 146 -10.58 -12.79 -0.95
N ARG A 147 -10.56 -11.89 0.05
CA ARG A 147 -11.67 -11.65 0.97
C ARG A 147 -12.90 -11.09 0.26
N ALA A 148 -12.73 -10.08 -0.59
CA ALA A 148 -13.83 -9.37 -1.25
C ALA A 148 -14.55 -10.24 -2.30
N ARG A 149 -13.84 -11.16 -2.95
CA ARG A 149 -14.36 -12.02 -4.03
C ARG A 149 -14.48 -13.50 -3.65
N GLY A 150 -14.10 -13.88 -2.45
CA GLY A 150 -14.08 -15.29 -2.01
C GLY A 150 -13.13 -16.15 -2.84
N LEU A 151 -12.03 -15.58 -3.33
CA LEU A 151 -11.09 -16.28 -4.20
C LEU A 151 -10.09 -17.10 -3.40
N PRO A 152 -9.63 -18.24 -3.93
CA PRO A 152 -8.45 -18.92 -3.42
C PRO A 152 -7.23 -17.97 -3.39
N PRO A 153 -6.35 -18.07 -2.38
CA PRO A 153 -5.17 -17.22 -2.25
C PRO A 153 -4.28 -17.19 -3.51
N ALA A 154 -4.06 -18.36 -4.13
CA ALA A 154 -3.28 -18.48 -5.36
C ALA A 154 -3.90 -17.68 -6.53
N ASP A 155 -5.22 -17.72 -6.68
CA ASP A 155 -5.93 -17.04 -7.77
C ASP A 155 -5.90 -15.51 -7.56
N ALA A 156 -6.12 -15.05 -6.32
CA ALA A 156 -6.03 -13.65 -5.98
C ALA A 156 -4.61 -13.11 -6.19
N ALA A 157 -3.58 -13.85 -5.77
CA ALA A 157 -2.19 -13.51 -6.00
C ALA A 157 -1.87 -13.41 -7.50
N ALA A 158 -2.30 -14.40 -8.28
CA ALA A 158 -2.10 -14.42 -9.73
C ALA A 158 -2.77 -13.22 -10.41
N ALA A 159 -4.03 -12.92 -10.07
CA ALA A 159 -4.78 -11.79 -10.64
C ALA A 159 -4.08 -10.44 -10.39
N VAL A 160 -3.65 -10.19 -9.14
CA VAL A 160 -2.91 -8.97 -8.79
C VAL A 160 -1.60 -8.87 -9.55
N VAL A 161 -0.80 -9.95 -9.60
CA VAL A 161 0.50 -9.94 -10.27
C VAL A 161 0.35 -9.78 -11.79
N GLN A 162 -0.65 -10.42 -12.40
CA GLN A 162 -0.93 -10.29 -13.84
C GLN A 162 -1.35 -8.88 -14.22
N HIS A 163 -2.31 -8.30 -13.49
CA HIS A 163 -2.75 -6.92 -13.71
C HIS A 163 -1.59 -5.94 -13.52
N ALA A 164 -0.85 -6.09 -12.43
CA ALA A 164 0.33 -5.29 -12.12
C ALA A 164 1.38 -5.33 -13.24
N LYS A 165 1.64 -6.51 -13.81
CA LYS A 165 2.55 -6.66 -14.95
C LYS A 165 2.05 -5.91 -16.18
N ALA A 166 0.75 -6.03 -16.51
CA ALA A 166 0.15 -5.32 -17.64
C ALA A 166 0.18 -3.80 -17.46
N ALA A 167 0.02 -3.32 -16.23
CA ALA A 167 0.09 -1.90 -15.87
C ALA A 167 1.52 -1.36 -15.68
N GLY A 168 2.57 -2.18 -15.86
CA GLY A 168 3.97 -1.73 -15.72
C GLY A 168 4.40 -1.40 -14.28
N VAL A 169 3.67 -1.93 -13.29
CA VAL A 169 3.87 -1.66 -11.86
C VAL A 169 4.21 -2.96 -11.12
N PRO A 170 5.48 -3.26 -10.81
CA PRO A 170 5.82 -4.56 -10.25
C PRO A 170 5.14 -4.79 -8.88
N ARG A 171 4.42 -5.90 -8.75
CA ARG A 171 3.89 -6.46 -7.49
C ARG A 171 4.49 -7.84 -7.26
N ARG A 172 4.66 -8.21 -6.00
CA ARG A 172 5.15 -9.55 -5.62
C ARG A 172 4.27 -10.07 -4.50
N VAL A 173 3.72 -11.25 -4.72
CA VAL A 173 2.86 -11.93 -3.76
C VAL A 173 3.40 -13.34 -3.60
N ASP A 174 3.85 -13.65 -2.39
CA ASP A 174 4.19 -15.02 -2.01
C ASP A 174 2.89 -15.69 -1.52
N VAL A 175 2.51 -16.80 -2.15
CA VAL A 175 1.21 -17.44 -1.89
C VAL A 175 1.14 -18.02 -0.47
N ALA A 176 2.24 -18.59 0.04
CA ALA A 176 2.27 -19.14 1.39
C ALA A 176 2.16 -18.03 2.45
N ALA A 177 2.82 -16.89 2.22
CA ALA A 177 2.67 -15.71 3.07
C ALA A 177 1.23 -15.15 3.04
N LEU A 178 0.58 -15.18 1.87
CA LEU A 178 -0.81 -14.77 1.72
C LEU A 178 -1.77 -15.70 2.46
N GLU A 179 -1.58 -17.01 2.34
CA GLU A 179 -2.35 -18.01 3.09
C GLU A 179 -2.23 -17.82 4.60
N ALA A 180 -1.00 -17.66 5.09
CA ALA A 180 -0.76 -17.39 6.52
C ALA A 180 -1.44 -16.09 6.97
N PHE A 181 -1.33 -15.01 6.18
CA PHE A 181 -1.96 -13.73 6.47
C PHE A 181 -3.49 -13.85 6.54
N LEU A 182 -4.11 -14.55 5.59
CA LEU A 182 -5.56 -14.76 5.56
C LEU A 182 -6.05 -15.68 6.68
N ALA A 183 -5.27 -16.70 7.04
CA ALA A 183 -5.58 -17.59 8.16
C ALA A 183 -5.59 -16.81 9.49
N GLU A 184 -4.58 -15.97 9.72
CA GLU A 184 -4.51 -15.11 10.91
C GLU A 184 -5.66 -14.07 10.91
N ALA A 185 -5.99 -13.50 9.76
CA ALA A 185 -7.11 -12.57 9.62
C ALA A 185 -8.46 -13.23 9.94
N GLY A 186 -8.65 -14.50 9.54
CA GLY A 186 -9.86 -15.27 9.82
C GLY A 186 -9.95 -15.72 11.29
N ALA A 187 -8.83 -16.09 11.90
CA ALA A 187 -8.78 -16.54 13.29
C ALA A 187 -9.17 -15.43 14.30
N ALA A 188 -8.96 -14.16 13.98
CA ALA A 188 -9.33 -13.03 14.83
C ALA A 188 -10.85 -12.73 14.86
N LYS A 189 -11.65 -13.42 14.03
CA LYS A 189 -13.11 -13.25 13.95
C LYS A 189 -13.90 -14.35 14.68
N ALA A 190 -13.20 -15.30 15.31
CA ALA A 190 -13.78 -16.46 16.01
C ALA A 190 -13.88 -16.25 17.52
#